data_AF-A0AAD7DPC3-F1
#
_entry.id   AF-A0AAD7DPC3-F1
#
_cell.length_a   1.000
_cell.length_b   1.000
_cell.length_c   1.000
_cell.angle_alpha   90.00
_cell.angle_beta   90.00
_cell.angle_gamma   90.00
#
_symmetry.space_group_name_H-M   'P 1'
#
loop_
_entity.id
_entity.type
_entity.pdbx_description
1 polymer ?
#
loop_
_entity_poly.entity_id
_entity_poly.type
_entity_poly.pdbx_seq_one_letter_code
_entity_poly.pdbx_strand_id
1 'polypeptide(L)' 'WTIMDNDAPQVANDVHEHLLKTSPPDPTRAAEALHPAVRKLREGSGGKRSFFHWVPFIHLGV' A
#
# COMPACT_ATOMS: atom_id res chain seq x y z
N TRP A 1 10.93 -7.74 8.54
CA TRP A 1 11.67 -7.85 7.26
C TRP A 1 12.09 -6.47 6.81
N THR A 2 13.05 -6.35 5.89
CA THR A 2 13.49 -5.04 5.35
C THR A 2 12.51 -4.51 4.32
N ILE A 3 12.37 -3.18 4.26
CA ILE A 3 11.54 -2.45 3.29
C ILE A 3 12.45 -1.38 2.66
N MET A 4 12.20 -1.03 1.40
CA MET A 4 12.94 0.03 0.72
C MET A 4 12.48 1.41 1.18
N ASP A 5 13.42 2.31 1.49
CA ASP A 5 13.14 3.66 2.01
C ASP A 5 12.20 4.48 1.13
N ASN A 6 12.27 4.30 -0.21
CA ASN A 6 11.41 5.01 -1.15
C ASN A 6 10.01 4.41 -1.27
N ASP A 7 9.84 3.11 -1.01
CA ASP A 7 8.58 2.41 -1.21
C ASP A 7 7.63 2.64 -0.02
N ALA A 8 8.17 2.67 1.20
CA ALA A 8 7.39 2.87 2.43
C ALA A 8 6.55 4.16 2.43
N PRO A 9 7.11 5.37 2.17
CA PRO A 9 6.33 6.60 2.16
C PRO A 9 5.32 6.63 1.01
N GLN A 10 5.63 6.02 -0.14
CA GLN A 10 4.69 5.92 -1.26
C GLN A 10 3.46 5.09 -0.87
N VAL A 11 3.66 3.89 -0.32
CA VAL A 11 2.55 3.02 0.11
C VAL A 11 1.76 3.66 1.24
N ALA A 12 2.43 4.28 2.22
CA ALA A 12 1.74 4.99 3.29
C ALA A 12 0.85 6.10 2.75
N ASN A 13 1.35 6.92 1.80
CA ASN A 13 0.55 7.98 1.19
C ASN A 13 -0.68 7.42 0.46
N ASP A 14 -0.50 6.40 -0.37
CA ASP A 14 -1.58 5.79 -1.15
C ASP A 14 -2.67 5.16 -0.24
N VAL A 15 -2.27 4.54 0.88
CA VAL A 15 -3.19 3.98 1.89
C VAL A 15 -3.98 5.07 2.58
N HIS A 16 -3.32 6.11 3.09
CA HIS A 16 -4.01 7.20 3.79
C HIS A 16 -4.91 8.00 2.85
N GLU A 17 -4.48 8.24 1.61
CA GLU A 17 -5.33 8.85 0.60
C GLU A 17 -6.61 8.05 0.38
N HIS A 18 -6.54 6.72 0.37
CA HIS A 18 -7.73 5.88 0.26
C HIS A 18 -8.62 5.94 1.51
N LEU A 19 -8.05 5.80 2.71
CA LEU A 19 -8.80 5.75 3.97
C LEU A 19 -9.47 7.09 4.32
N LEU A 20 -8.83 8.21 3.96
CA LEU A 20 -9.27 9.55 4.31
C LEU A 20 -10.22 10.17 3.25
N LYS A 21 -10.61 9.41 2.22
CA LYS A 21 -11.62 9.86 1.24
C LYS A 21 -13.00 10.10 1.84
N THR A 22 -13.33 9.41 2.93
CA THR A 22 -14.60 9.54 3.64
C THR A 22 -14.37 10.13 5.03
N SER A 23 -15.38 10.84 5.55
CA SER A 23 -15.36 11.39 6.90
C SER A 23 -16.59 10.91 7.68
N PRO A 24 -16.43 10.25 8.85
CA PRO A 24 -15.15 9.83 9.43
C PRO A 24 -14.47 8.73 8.59
N PRO A 25 -13.14 8.53 8.74
CA PRO A 25 -12.44 7.41 8.11
C PRO A 25 -13.00 6.07 8.61
N ASP A 26 -13.13 5.10 7.69
CA ASP A 26 -13.57 3.75 8.03
C ASP A 26 -12.35 2.81 8.15
N PRO A 27 -11.97 2.38 9.37
CA PRO A 27 -10.80 1.54 9.58
C PRO A 27 -10.94 0.15 8.96
N THR A 28 -12.18 -0.34 8.77
CA THR A 28 -12.44 -1.67 8.18
C THR A 28 -11.99 -1.77 6.72
N ARG A 29 -11.70 -0.61 6.09
CA ARG A 29 -11.19 -0.49 4.73
C ARG A 29 -9.68 -0.54 4.64
N ALA A 30 -8.95 -0.82 5.72
CA ALA A 30 -7.47 -0.86 5.70
C ALA A 30 -6.93 -1.92 4.71
N ALA A 31 -7.53 -3.10 4.65
CA ALA A 31 -7.18 -4.11 3.65
C ALA A 31 -7.46 -3.61 2.21
N GLU A 32 -8.61 -2.98 2.02
CA GLU A 32 -9.03 -2.40 0.73
C GLU A 32 -8.10 -1.25 0.30
N ALA A 33 -7.61 -0.44 1.24
CA ALA A 33 -6.68 0.65 0.99
C ALA A 33 -5.27 0.14 0.62
N LEU A 34 -4.81 -0.93 1.26
CA LEU A 34 -3.50 -1.53 0.98
C LEU A 34 -3.44 -2.17 -0.42
N HIS A 35 -4.53 -2.81 -0.86
CA HIS A 35 -4.58 -3.50 -2.14
C HIS A 35 -4.19 -2.64 -3.37
N PRO A 36 -4.80 -1.46 -3.63
CA PRO A 36 -4.43 -0.59 -4.74
C PRO A 36 -3.05 0.06 -4.55
N ALA A 37 -2.62 0.35 -3.32
CA ALA A 37 -1.30 0.90 -3.03
C ALA A 37 -0.18 -0.07 -3.45
N VAL A 38 -0.28 -1.34 -3.03
CA VAL A 38 0.66 -2.39 -3.40
C VAL A 38 0.61 -2.69 -4.90
N ARG A 39 -0.59 -2.68 -5.50
CA ARG A 39 -0.75 -2.84 -6.95
C ARG A 39 -0.03 -1.74 -7.73
N LYS A 40 -0.21 -0.47 -7.35
CA LYS A 40 0.47 0.68 -7.96
C LYS A 40 1.98 0.58 -7.83
N LEU A 41 2.49 0.17 -6.67
CA LEU A 41 3.92 -0.03 -6.45
C LEU A 41 4.51 -1.12 -7.37
N ARG A 42 3.81 -2.26 -7.50
CA ARG A 42 4.19 -3.38 -8.37
C ARG A 42 4.19 -3.00 -9.86
N GLU A 43 3.19 -2.24 -10.28
CA GLU A 43 2.96 -1.92 -11.70
C GLU A 43 3.73 -0.69 -12.20
N GLY A 44 4.22 0.18 -11.30
CA GLY A 44 4.92 1.42 -11.65
C GLY A 44 6.19 1.28 -12.52
N SER A 45 6.70 0.06 -12.70
CA SER A 45 7.81 -0.25 -13.61
C SER A 45 7.40 -1.22 -14.74
N GLY A 46 6.15 -1.12 -15.21
CA GLY A 46 5.60 -2.02 -16.22
C GLY A 46 5.55 -3.48 -15.75
N GLY A 47 5.36 -3.70 -14.44
CA GLY A 47 5.32 -5.02 -13.83
C GLY A 47 6.68 -5.71 -13.62
N LYS A 48 7.81 -5.02 -13.86
CA LYS A 48 9.16 -5.60 -13.74
C LYS A 48 9.83 -5.39 -12.38
N ARG A 49 9.10 -4.89 -11.38
CA ARG A 49 9.66 -4.56 -10.06
C ARG A 49 9.90 -5.83 -9.24
N SER A 50 11.07 -5.94 -8.62
CA SER A 50 11.42 -7.10 -7.78
C SER A 50 10.41 -7.30 -6.63
N PHE A 51 10.18 -8.56 -6.23
CA PHE A 51 9.25 -8.92 -5.15
C PHE A 51 9.62 -8.27 -3.81
N PHE A 52 10.90 -7.95 -3.58
CA PHE A 52 11.35 -7.21 -2.41
C PHE A 52 10.72 -5.83 -2.26
N HIS A 53 10.21 -5.23 -3.35
CA HIS A 53 9.56 -3.93 -3.29
C HIS A 53 8.13 -4.01 -2.73
N TRP A 54 7.37 -5.07 -3.00
CA TRP A 54 5.92 -5.04 -2.77
C TRP A 54 5.39 -6.18 -1.88
N VAL A 55 6.07 -7.32 -1.80
CA VAL A 55 5.71 -8.44 -0.90
C VAL A 55 5.73 -8.07 0.59
N PRO A 56 6.66 -7.21 1.08
CA PRO A 56 6.69 -6.77 2.48
C PRO A 56 5.41 -6.13 3.03
N PHE A 57 4.54 -5.62 2.17
CA PHE A 57 3.35 -4.88 2.57
C PHE A 57 2.17 -5.84 2.74
N ILE A 58 1.91 -6.22 3.98
CA ILE A 58 0.79 -7.09 4.36
C ILE A 58 -0.16 -6.35 5.31
N HIS A 59 -1.45 -6.71 5.24
CA HIS A 59 -2.45 -6.31 6.21
C HIS A 59 -2.86 -7.53 7.04
N LEU A 60 -2.98 -7.35 8.36
CA LEU A 60 -3.42 -8.38 9.30
C LEU A 60 -4.49 -7.77 10.21
N GLY A 61 -5.67 -8.36 10.24
CA GLY A 61 -6.80 -7.90 11.06
C GLY A 61 -7.99 -7.42 10.24
N VAL A 62 -8.87 -6.70 10.94
CA VAL A 62 -10.04 -5.96 10.44
C VAL A 62 -9.95 -4.56 11.02
#